data_AF-A0A7X2YZ19-F1
#
_entry.id   AF-A0A7X2YZ19-F1
#
_cell.length_a   1.000
_cell.length_b   1.000
_cell.length_c   1.000
_cell.angle_alpha   90.00
_cell.angle_beta   90.00
_cell.angle_gamma   90.00
#
_symmetry.space_group_name_H-M   'P 1'
#
loop_
_entity.id
_entity.type
_entity.pdbx_description
1 polymer ?
#
loop_
_entity_poly.entity_id
_entity_poly.type
_entity_poly.pdbx_seq_one_letter_code
_entity_poly.pdbx_strand_id
1 'polypeptide(L)'
;MDPNLDHYIDRLQSKFSVVVKKLQNEIMQHRDLPLTGPQFHMLSLIAKERSCNVTYLAEALVVKPSAITVMLDRLVQNGYVERRHDEQDRRAVLLSVTEHGKEVYEKARKKSREVLANYFACLDENEKEVLERVINKFDEVGRLRLKEREAGEA
;
A
#
# COMPACT_ATOMS: atom_id res chain seq x y z
N MET A 1 -31.31 -7.73 0.61
CA MET A 1 -30.46 -6.81 1.37
C MET A 1 -31.35 -5.73 1.99
N ASP A 2 -30.95 -5.17 3.12
CA ASP A 2 -31.67 -4.05 3.74
C ASP A 2 -31.50 -2.80 2.84
N PRO A 3 -32.58 -2.25 2.24
CA PRO A 3 -32.49 -1.10 1.33
C PRO A 3 -31.84 0.13 1.97
N ASN A 4 -31.90 0.25 3.30
CA ASN A 4 -31.24 1.34 4.04
C ASN A 4 -29.73 1.13 4.10
N LEU A 5 -29.29 -0.12 4.26
CA LEU A 5 -27.88 -0.48 4.27
C LEU A 5 -27.24 -0.32 2.88
N ASP A 6 -27.92 -0.74 1.82
CA ASP A 6 -27.39 -0.61 0.45
C ASP A 6 -27.19 0.86 0.07
N HIS A 7 -28.18 1.70 0.35
CA HIS A 7 -28.06 3.15 0.12
C HIS A 7 -26.96 3.79 0.97
N TYR A 8 -26.81 3.35 2.22
CA TYR A 8 -25.73 3.81 3.09
C TYR A 8 -24.35 3.43 2.52
N ILE A 9 -24.18 2.18 2.06
CA ILE A 9 -22.96 1.67 1.44
C ILE A 9 -22.61 2.46 0.18
N ASP A 10 -23.57 2.64 -0.74
CA ASP A 10 -23.33 3.35 -2.00
C ASP A 10 -22.88 4.80 -1.78
N ARG A 11 -23.54 5.48 -0.83
CA ARG A 11 -23.20 6.85 -0.46
C ARG A 11 -21.79 6.92 0.13
N LEU A 12 -21.46 6.02 1.05
CA LEU A 12 -20.15 5.99 1.70
C LEU A 12 -19.04 5.64 0.70
N GLN A 13 -19.25 4.61 -0.12
CA GLN A 13 -18.32 4.17 -1.17
C GLN A 13 -18.02 5.30 -2.16
N SER A 14 -19.06 6.01 -2.63
CA SER A 14 -18.91 7.13 -3.55
C SER A 14 -18.08 8.26 -2.96
N LYS A 15 -18.37 8.65 -1.71
CA LYS A 15 -17.61 9.71 -1.01
C LYS A 15 -16.18 9.28 -0.73
N PHE A 16 -15.99 8.05 -0.25
CA PHE A 16 -14.68 7.50 0.05
C PHE A 16 -13.79 7.45 -1.19
N SER A 17 -14.31 6.95 -2.32
CA SER A 17 -13.57 6.89 -3.59
C SER A 17 -13.10 8.29 -4.05
N VAL A 18 -13.97 9.30 -3.95
CA VAL A 18 -13.61 10.68 -4.32
C VAL A 18 -12.52 11.24 -3.40
N VAL A 19 -12.64 11.05 -2.08
CA VAL A 19 -11.65 11.53 -1.11
C VAL A 19 -10.30 10.84 -1.32
N VAL A 20 -10.29 9.51 -1.45
CA VAL A 20 -9.07 8.73 -1.71
C VAL A 20 -8.40 9.17 -3.02
N LYS A 21 -9.17 9.40 -4.08
CA LYS A 21 -8.61 9.85 -5.36
C LYS A 21 -7.99 11.24 -5.27
N LYS A 22 -8.60 12.16 -4.52
CA LYS A 22 -8.02 13.50 -4.28
C LYS A 22 -6.71 13.40 -3.51
N LEU A 23 -6.70 12.64 -2.41
CA LEU A 23 -5.50 12.37 -1.62
C LEU A 23 -4.38 11.77 -2.49
N GLN A 24 -4.69 10.72 -3.25
CA GLN A 24 -3.72 10.08 -4.14
C GLN A 24 -3.18 11.07 -5.17
N ASN A 25 -4.03 11.88 -5.79
CA ASN A 25 -3.60 12.87 -6.76
C ASN A 25 -2.69 13.93 -6.12
N GLU A 26 -3.03 14.46 -4.94
CA GLU A 26 -2.19 15.46 -4.27
C GLU A 26 -0.83 14.90 -3.88
N ILE A 27 -0.77 13.66 -3.36
CA ILE A 27 0.49 12.99 -3.04
C ILE A 27 1.33 12.77 -4.32
N MET A 28 0.68 12.43 -5.43
CA MET A 28 1.35 12.10 -6.71
C MET A 28 1.66 13.29 -7.61
N GLN A 29 1.02 14.45 -7.41
CA GLN A 29 1.25 15.66 -8.22
C GLN A 29 2.56 16.38 -7.88
N HIS A 30 3.27 15.92 -6.85
CA HIS A 30 4.62 16.37 -6.56
C HIS A 30 5.58 15.88 -7.65
N ARG A 31 5.90 16.77 -8.60
CA ARG A 31 6.82 16.54 -9.73
C ARG A 31 8.19 15.98 -9.32
N ASP A 32 8.57 16.16 -8.06
CA ASP A 32 9.84 15.72 -7.50
C ASP A 32 9.85 14.23 -7.12
N LEU A 33 8.72 13.51 -7.26
CA LEU A 33 8.62 12.09 -6.96
C LEU A 33 8.59 11.25 -8.24
N PRO A 34 9.66 10.47 -8.54
CA PRO A 34 9.71 9.60 -9.70
C PRO A 34 8.93 8.27 -9.48
N LEU A 35 7.87 8.28 -8.68
CA LEU A 35 7.11 7.09 -8.28
C LEU A 35 5.63 7.29 -8.56
N THR A 36 4.99 6.25 -9.11
CA THR A 36 3.53 6.11 -9.08
C THR A 36 3.06 5.65 -7.69
N GLY A 37 1.77 5.80 -7.40
CA GLY A 37 1.20 5.40 -6.10
C GLY A 37 1.46 3.92 -5.74
N PRO A 38 1.20 2.97 -6.66
CA PRO A 38 1.51 1.57 -6.45
C PRO A 38 3.01 1.29 -6.25
N GLN A 39 3.89 1.99 -6.99
CA GLN A 39 5.34 1.86 -6.82
C GLN A 39 5.81 2.38 -5.46
N PHE A 40 5.25 3.51 -4.99
CA PHE A 40 5.52 4.03 -3.65
C PHE A 40 5.06 3.05 -2.57
N HIS A 41 3.87 2.46 -2.70
CA HIS A 41 3.38 1.45 -1.76
C HIS A 41 4.28 0.21 -1.75
N MET A 42 4.63 -0.32 -2.92
CA MET A 42 5.57 -1.45 -3.03
C MET A 42 6.92 -1.15 -2.38
N LEU A 43 7.50 0.02 -2.70
CA LEU A 43 8.77 0.45 -2.12
C LEU A 43 8.67 0.60 -0.60
N SER A 44 7.54 1.09 -0.08
CA SER A 44 7.28 1.17 1.36
C SER A 44 7.24 -0.19 2.04
N LEU A 45 6.68 -1.22 1.38
CA LEU A 45 6.63 -2.58 1.93
C LEU A 45 8.03 -3.17 1.99
N ILE A 46 8.77 -3.09 0.88
CA ILE A 46 10.16 -3.60 0.80
C ILE A 46 11.08 -2.84 1.76
N ALA A 47 10.84 -1.54 2.01
CA ALA A 47 11.62 -0.75 2.96
C ALA A 47 11.40 -1.13 4.44
N LYS A 48 10.21 -1.67 4.78
CA LYS A 48 9.84 -2.00 6.16
C LYS A 48 10.19 -3.43 6.54
N GLU A 49 10.20 -4.34 5.56
CA GLU A 49 10.48 -5.76 5.77
C GLU A 49 11.93 -6.09 5.45
N ARG A 50 12.52 -6.99 6.24
CA ARG A 50 13.90 -7.47 5.98
C ARG A 50 13.99 -8.43 4.79
N SER A 51 12.88 -9.09 4.46
CA SER A 51 12.78 -10.02 3.33
C SER A 51 11.34 -9.98 2.79
N CYS A 52 11.16 -9.40 1.60
CA CYS A 52 9.91 -9.48 0.87
C CYS A 52 10.04 -10.46 -0.30
N ASN A 53 9.05 -11.34 -0.47
CA ASN A 53 8.88 -12.14 -1.69
C ASN A 53 7.70 -11.60 -2.53
N VAL A 54 7.62 -12.04 -3.79
CA VAL A 54 6.60 -11.58 -4.74
C VAL A 54 5.17 -11.92 -4.30
N THR A 55 4.98 -13.07 -3.67
CA THR A 55 3.67 -13.53 -3.17
C THR A 55 3.14 -12.59 -2.10
N TYR A 56 3.97 -12.29 -1.09
CA TYR A 56 3.64 -11.33 -0.05
C TYR A 56 3.29 -9.95 -0.63
N LEU A 57 4.05 -9.46 -1.61
CA LEU A 57 3.76 -8.17 -2.25
C LEU A 57 2.44 -8.19 -3.02
N ALA A 58 2.10 -9.31 -3.67
CA ALA A 58 0.85 -9.47 -4.40
C ALA A 58 -0.36 -9.43 -3.45
N GLU A 59 -0.26 -10.11 -2.31
CA GLU A 59 -1.27 -10.11 -1.24
C GLU A 59 -1.42 -8.72 -0.63
N ALA A 60 -0.30 -8.11 -0.20
CA ALA A 60 -0.31 -6.81 0.47
C ALA A 60 -0.83 -5.67 -0.42
N LEU A 61 -0.56 -5.74 -1.73
CA LEU A 61 -1.05 -4.75 -2.70
C LEU A 61 -2.39 -5.12 -3.34
N VAL A 62 -2.94 -6.30 -3.04
CA VAL A 62 -4.20 -6.83 -3.60
C VAL A 62 -4.18 -6.81 -5.13
N VAL A 63 -3.09 -7.27 -5.73
CA VAL A 63 -2.92 -7.37 -7.19
C VAL A 63 -2.40 -8.74 -7.59
N LYS A 64 -2.49 -9.08 -8.87
CA LYS A 64 -1.94 -10.34 -9.40
C LYS A 64 -0.41 -10.34 -9.34
N PRO A 65 0.25 -11.49 -9.11
CA PRO A 65 1.71 -11.59 -9.10
C PRO A 65 2.39 -11.03 -10.37
N SER A 66 1.77 -11.18 -11.54
CA SER A 66 2.30 -10.61 -12.80
C SER A 66 2.41 -9.08 -12.78
N ALA A 67 1.49 -8.38 -12.11
CA ALA A 67 1.57 -6.93 -11.93
C ALA A 67 2.71 -6.55 -10.97
N ILE A 68 2.96 -7.37 -9.95
CA ILE A 68 4.10 -7.19 -9.04
C ILE A 68 5.41 -7.27 -9.80
N THR A 69 5.60 -8.30 -10.63
CA THR A 69 6.83 -8.47 -11.41
C THR A 69 7.13 -7.23 -12.26
N VAL A 70 6.14 -6.72 -12.99
CA VAL A 70 6.30 -5.53 -13.83
C VAL A 70 6.65 -4.29 -13.01
N MET A 71 5.98 -4.07 -11.88
CA MET A 71 6.30 -2.93 -11.00
C MET A 71 7.69 -3.06 -10.39
N LEU A 72 8.04 -4.26 -9.93
CA LEU A 72 9.33 -4.55 -9.32
C LEU A 72 10.47 -4.41 -10.33
N ASP A 73 10.29 -4.86 -11.57
CA ASP A 73 11.27 -4.67 -12.63
C ASP A 73 11.57 -3.18 -12.86
N ARG A 74 10.54 -2.32 -12.83
CA ARG A 74 10.74 -0.86 -12.93
C ARG A 74 11.49 -0.28 -11.73
N LEU A 75 11.18 -0.74 -10.51
CA LEU A 75 11.91 -0.31 -9.31
C LEU A 75 13.38 -0.72 -9.37
N VAL A 76 13.68 -1.90 -9.92
CA VAL A 76 15.05 -2.39 -10.12
C VAL A 76 15.75 -1.60 -11.23
N GLN A 77 15.10 -1.37 -12.36
CA GLN A 77 15.64 -0.57 -13.48
C GLN A 77 16.00 0.85 -13.06
N ASN A 78 15.18 1.46 -12.20
CA ASN A 78 15.45 2.80 -11.65
C ASN A 78 16.45 2.79 -10.48
N GLY A 79 16.98 1.62 -10.10
CA GLY A 79 17.96 1.48 -9.03
C GLY A 79 17.40 1.72 -7.63
N TYR A 80 16.09 1.60 -7.41
CA TYR A 80 15.46 1.76 -6.09
C TYR A 80 15.43 0.47 -5.27
N VAL A 81 15.38 -0.67 -5.96
CA VAL A 81 15.34 -2.01 -5.33
C VAL A 81 16.40 -2.87 -5.99
N GLU A 82 17.00 -3.76 -5.22
CA GLU A 82 17.86 -4.83 -5.72
C GLU A 82 17.22 -6.19 -5.43
N ARG A 83 17.53 -7.18 -6.30
CA ARG A 83 17.14 -8.57 -6.14
C ARG A 83 18.38 -9.38 -5.81
N ARG A 84 18.32 -10.18 -4.75
CA ARG A 84 19.37 -11.15 -4.40
C ARG A 84 18.76 -12.52 -4.26
N HIS A 85 19.49 -13.55 -4.68
CA HIS A 85 19.10 -14.93 -4.35
C HIS A 85 19.45 -15.18 -2.88
N ASP A 86 18.57 -15.90 -2.19
CA ASP A 86 18.89 -16.39 -0.86
C ASP A 86 20.03 -17.43 -0.96
N GLU A 87 21.00 -17.35 -0.05
CA GLU A 87 22.15 -18.25 -0.04
C GLU A 87 21.79 -19.68 0.37
N GLN A 88 20.69 -19.85 1.12
CA GLN A 88 20.20 -21.12 1.67
C GLN A 88 19.12 -21.75 0.77
N ASP A 89 18.28 -20.94 0.13
CA ASP A 89 17.36 -21.41 -0.94
C ASP A 89 17.47 -20.55 -2.19
N ARG A 90 18.24 -21.01 -3.19
CA ARG A 90 18.44 -20.28 -4.45
C ARG A 90 17.14 -20.00 -5.23
N ARG A 91 16.05 -20.69 -4.91
CA ARG A 91 14.72 -20.45 -5.51
C ARG A 91 14.02 -19.26 -4.86
N ALA A 92 14.42 -18.85 -3.65
CA ALA A 92 13.91 -17.67 -2.99
C ALA A 92 14.62 -16.41 -3.50
N VAL A 93 13.82 -15.40 -3.84
CA VAL A 93 14.29 -14.06 -4.23
C VAL A 93 14.06 -13.13 -3.05
N LEU A 94 15.15 -12.56 -2.54
CA LEU A 94 15.15 -11.51 -1.53
C LEU A 94 15.13 -10.15 -2.23
N LEU A 95 14.25 -9.28 -1.75
CA LEU A 95 14.11 -7.90 -2.20
C LEU A 95 14.61 -6.96 -1.11
N SER A 96 15.52 -6.05 -1.47
CA SER A 96 16.00 -5.00 -0.57
C SER A 96 15.98 -3.64 -1.26
N VAL A 97 15.73 -2.60 -0.49
CA VAL A 97 15.81 -1.21 -0.97
C VAL A 97 17.27 -0.77 -0.99
N THR A 98 17.70 -0.19 -2.11
CA THR A 98 19.05 0.39 -2.24
C THR A 98 19.15 1.70 -1.47
N GLU A 99 20.35 2.26 -1.31
CA GLU A 99 20.50 3.61 -0.73
C GLU A 99 19.74 4.67 -1.53
N HIS A 100 19.80 4.60 -2.87
CA HIS A 100 19.02 5.49 -3.72
C HIS A 100 17.50 5.33 -3.51
N GLY A 101 17.03 4.07 -3.40
CA GLY A 101 15.64 3.79 -3.10
C GLY A 101 15.18 4.32 -1.74
N LYS A 102 16.04 4.28 -0.71
CA LYS A 102 15.75 4.83 0.62
C LYS A 102 15.58 6.34 0.56
N GLU A 103 16.46 7.05 -0.15
CA GLU A 103 16.34 8.49 -0.34
C GLU A 103 15.03 8.87 -1.03
N VAL A 104 14.67 8.17 -2.10
CA VAL A 104 13.42 8.40 -2.84
C VAL A 104 12.21 8.07 -1.96
N TYR A 105 12.26 6.96 -1.21
CA TYR A 105 11.21 6.57 -0.28
C TYR A 105 10.99 7.62 0.82
N GLU A 106 12.04 8.12 1.47
CA GLU A 106 11.88 9.12 2.53
C GLU A 106 11.35 10.45 1.99
N LYS A 107 11.77 10.87 0.79
CA LYS A 107 11.18 12.04 0.11
C LYS A 107 9.68 11.86 -0.14
N ALA A 108 9.29 10.72 -0.71
CA ALA A 108 7.89 10.40 -0.99
C ALA A 108 7.06 10.30 0.30
N ARG A 109 7.61 9.65 1.32
CA ARG A 109 6.98 9.48 2.64
C ARG A 109 6.75 10.82 3.34
N LYS A 110 7.75 11.72 3.30
CA LYS A 110 7.61 13.07 3.87
C LYS A 110 6.48 13.85 3.20
N LYS A 111 6.40 13.82 1.87
CA LYS A 111 5.33 14.47 1.11
C LYS A 111 3.96 13.87 1.37
N SER A 112 3.86 12.55 1.38
CA SER A 112 2.64 11.85 1.77
C SER A 112 2.16 12.26 3.16
N ARG A 113 3.08 12.37 4.13
CA ARG A 113 2.76 12.83 5.49
C ARG A 113 2.31 14.29 5.52
N GLU A 114 2.93 15.19 4.77
CA GLU A 114 2.52 16.60 4.69
C GLU A 114 1.09 16.74 4.17
N VAL A 115 0.74 16.02 3.10
CA VAL A 115 -0.63 15.99 2.55
C VAL A 115 -1.59 15.44 3.60
N LEU A 116 -1.31 14.24 4.14
CA LEU A 116 -2.18 13.62 5.14
C LEU A 116 -2.37 14.52 6.36
N ALA A 117 -1.33 15.19 6.86
CA ALA A 117 -1.43 16.08 8.01
C ALA A 117 -2.48 17.18 7.80
N ASN A 118 -2.57 17.76 6.60
CA ASN A 118 -3.60 18.77 6.29
C ASN A 118 -5.02 18.21 6.35
N TYR A 119 -5.20 16.96 5.92
CA TYR A 119 -6.50 16.29 5.98
C TYR A 119 -6.86 15.86 7.41
N PHE A 120 -5.89 15.38 8.19
CA PHE A 120 -6.10 15.03 9.60
C PHE A 120 -6.28 16.26 10.49
N ALA A 121 -5.85 17.45 10.05
CA ALA A 121 -6.00 18.69 10.81
C ALA A 121 -7.46 19.14 10.98
N CYS A 122 -8.39 18.62 10.17
CA CYS A 122 -9.82 18.90 10.35
C CYS A 122 -10.50 18.00 11.39
N LEU A 123 -9.80 16.98 11.89
CA LEU A 123 -10.33 16.01 12.85
C LEU A 123 -9.93 16.38 14.28
N ASP A 124 -10.91 16.34 15.19
CA ASP A 124 -10.62 16.35 16.62
C ASP A 124 -10.09 14.99 17.12
N GLU A 125 -9.73 14.91 18.40
CA GLU A 125 -9.13 13.69 18.95
C GLU A 125 -10.12 12.51 19.00
N ASN A 126 -11.40 12.78 19.29
CA ASN A 126 -12.43 11.75 19.30
C ASN A 126 -12.68 11.21 17.89
N GLU A 127 -12.69 12.08 16.88
CA GLU A 127 -12.86 11.70 15.48
C GLU A 127 -11.69 10.84 14.99
N LYS A 128 -10.45 11.14 15.41
CA LYS A 128 -9.28 10.30 15.12
C LYS A 128 -9.40 8.92 15.75
N GLU A 129 -9.79 8.83 17.02
CA GLU A 129 -10.00 7.55 17.71
C GLU A 129 -11.10 6.72 17.04
N VAL A 130 -12.21 7.36 16.65
CA VAL A 130 -13.30 6.71 15.91
C VAL A 130 -12.81 6.17 14.57
N LEU A 131 -12.05 6.98 13.83
CA LEU A 131 -11.50 6.60 12.53
C LEU A 131 -10.56 5.40 12.66
N GLU A 132 -9.61 5.44 13.59
CA GLU A 132 -8.69 4.33 13.87
C GLU A 132 -9.45 3.04 14.20
N ARG A 133 -10.44 3.12 15.09
CA ARG A 133 -11.28 1.97 15.46
C ARG A 133 -12.04 1.40 14.27
N VAL A 134 -12.59 2.23 13.39
CA VAL A 134 -13.33 1.76 12.20
C VAL A 134 -12.39 1.11 11.19
N ILE A 135 -11.23 1.71 10.92
CA ILE A 135 -10.23 1.17 10.01
C ILE A 135 -9.74 -0.20 10.51
N ASN A 136 -9.44 -0.33 11.81
CA ASN A 136 -9.00 -1.60 12.39
C ASN A 136 -10.04 -2.71 12.25
N LYS A 137 -11.34 -2.41 12.41
CA LYS A 137 -12.42 -3.37 12.16
C LYS A 137 -12.47 -3.84 10.71
N PHE A 138 -12.28 -2.92 9.75
CA PHE A 138 -12.27 -3.29 8.33
C PHE A 138 -11.02 -4.11 7.95
N ASP A 139 -9.86 -3.78 8.52
CA ASP A 139 -8.62 -4.52 8.33
C ASP A 139 -8.72 -5.97 8.87
N GLU A 140 -9.36 -6.16 10.02
CA GLU A 140 -9.62 -7.49 10.59
C GLU A 140 -10.49 -8.35 9.64
N VAL A 141 -11.58 -7.79 9.11
CA VAL A 141 -12.44 -8.48 8.14
C VAL A 141 -11.66 -8.84 6.86
N GLY A 142 -10.81 -7.94 6.38
CA GLY A 142 -9.95 -8.18 5.21
C GLY A 142 -8.97 -9.35 5.44
N ARG A 143 -8.30 -9.36 6.59
CA ARG A 143 -7.35 -10.42 6.96
C ARG A 143 -8.01 -11.79 7.12
N LEU A 144 -9.20 -11.86 7.73
CA LEU A 144 -9.93 -13.13 7.88
C LEU A 144 -10.32 -13.72 6.52
N ARG A 145 -10.84 -12.90 5.62
CA ARG A 145 -11.22 -13.34 4.26
C ARG A 145 -10.04 -13.78 3.41
N LEU A 146 -8.85 -13.22 3.60
CA LEU A 146 -7.64 -13.68 2.91
C LEU A 146 -7.24 -15.09 3.37
N LYS A 147 -7.19 -15.32 4.69
CA LYS A 147 -6.89 -16.64 5.28
C LYS A 147 -7.86 -17.73 4.84
N GLU A 148 -9.16 -17.42 4.73
CA GLU A 148 -10.18 -18.36 4.26
C GLU A 148 -9.97 -18.78 2.79
N ARG A 149 -9.49 -17.86 1.94
CA ARG A 149 -9.22 -18.16 0.53
C ARG A 149 -7.99 -19.05 0.36
N GLU A 150 -6.94 -18.79 1.12
CA GLU A 150 -5.72 -19.61 1.14
C GLU A 150 -5.99 -21.03 1.64
N ALA A 151 -6.87 -21.18 2.65
CA ALA A 151 -7.25 -22.49 3.18
C ALA A 151 -8.18 -23.30 2.26
N GLY A 152 -8.89 -22.65 1.33
CA GLY A 152 -9.78 -23.31 0.37
C GLY A 152 -9.10 -23.68 -0.96
N GLU A 153 -7.88 -23.17 -1.20
CA GLU A 153 -7.05 -23.48 -2.38
C GLU A 153 -5.98 -24.56 -2.08
N ALA A 154 -5.90 -25.05 -0.83
CA ALA A 154 -5.03 -26.14 -0.37
C ALA A 154 -5.78 -27.48 -0.27
#